data_AF-R5S468-F1
#
_entry.id   AF-R5S468-F1
#
_cell.length_a   1.000
_cell.length_b   1.000
_cell.length_c   1.000
_cell.angle_alpha   90.00
_cell.angle_beta   90.00
_cell.angle_gamma   90.00
#
_symmetry.space_group_name_H-M   'P 1'
#
loop_
_entity.id
_entity.type
_entity.pdbx_description
1 polymer ?
#
loop_
_entity_poly.entity_id
_entity_poly.type
_entity_poly.pdbx_seq_one_letter_code
_entity_poly.pdbx_strand_id
1 'polypeptide(L)'
;MSIEFIGMACALGLSAMGSAFGAGFAAQASVGAWKKCYANGKPAPFIMVAFSGAPLTQTIYGFLLMNFIRSAVASGADPALAMFTGIFAGLAIGLSAFFQGKVAAASADALGETGKGTANFFIVIGIIETVALFTLVFSLLLLQ
;
A
#
# COMPACT_ATOMS: atom_id res chain seq x y z
N MET A 1 1.99 14.49 27.40
CA MET A 1 2.07 14.35 25.93
C MET A 1 0.86 13.53 25.53
N SER A 2 0.05 14.03 24.60
CA SER A 2 -1.12 13.32 24.09
C SER A 2 -0.66 12.11 23.27
N ILE A 3 -0.67 10.94 23.91
CA ILE A 3 -0.23 9.65 23.38
C ILE A 3 -1.00 9.23 22.11
N GLU A 4 -2.22 9.71 21.95
CA GLU A 4 -3.03 9.54 20.75
C GLU A 4 -2.37 10.10 19.48
N PHE A 5 -1.53 11.15 19.58
CA PHE A 5 -0.83 11.71 18.43
C PHE A 5 0.23 10.75 17.88
N ILE A 6 0.78 9.87 18.73
CA ILE A 6 1.68 8.81 18.29
C ILE A 6 0.90 7.82 17.42
N GLY A 7 -0.30 7.41 17.84
CA GLY A 7 -1.19 6.54 17.04
C GLY A 7 -1.52 7.15 15.67
N MET A 8 -1.94 8.42 15.65
CA MET A 8 -2.22 9.16 14.42
C MET A 8 -1.01 9.23 13.49
N ALA A 9 0.18 9.57 14.03
CA ALA A 9 1.40 9.65 13.25
C ALA A 9 1.84 8.29 12.70
N CYS A 10 1.72 7.23 13.50
CA CYS A 10 2.05 5.87 13.07
C CYS A 10 1.08 5.33 12.02
N ALA A 11 -0.22 5.61 12.14
CA ALA A 11 -1.23 5.20 11.17
C ALA A 11 -0.89 5.69 9.76
N LEU A 12 -0.57 6.98 9.62
CA LEU A 12 -0.15 7.55 8.34
C LEU A 12 1.28 7.15 7.98
N GLY A 13 2.23 7.35 8.88
CA GLY A 13 3.66 7.23 8.61
C GLY A 13 4.09 5.81 8.23
N LEU A 14 3.62 4.80 8.95
CA LEU A 14 3.97 3.40 8.65
C LEU A 14 3.31 2.92 7.36
N SER A 15 2.07 3.33 7.11
CA SER A 15 1.37 3.03 5.87
C SER A 15 2.06 3.68 4.66
N ALA A 16 2.42 4.95 4.78
CA ALA A 16 3.11 5.70 3.72
C ALA A 16 4.53 5.18 3.47
N MET A 17 5.24 4.73 4.51
CA MET A 17 6.53 4.06 4.36
C MET A 17 6.39 2.77 3.54
N GLY A 18 5.34 1.99 3.79
CA GLY A 18 4.99 0.84 2.97
C GLY A 18 4.77 1.19 1.50
N SER A 19 3.97 2.23 1.23
CA SER A 19 3.74 2.73 -0.13
C SER A 19 5.03 3.21 -0.81
N ALA A 20 5.91 3.90 -0.08
CA ALA A 20 7.17 4.39 -0.62
C ALA A 20 8.07 3.23 -1.10
N PHE A 21 8.22 2.19 -0.27
CA PHE A 21 8.97 0.99 -0.67
C PHE A 21 8.27 0.23 -1.80
N GLY A 22 6.97 -0.03 -1.66
CA GLY A 22 6.21 -0.80 -2.62
C GLY A 22 6.20 -0.18 -4.01
N ALA A 23 5.83 1.10 -4.10
CA ALA A 23 5.83 1.85 -5.36
C ALA A 23 7.25 2.00 -5.91
N GLY A 24 8.26 2.18 -5.05
CA GLY A 24 9.66 2.23 -5.44
C GLY A 24 10.13 0.96 -6.16
N PHE A 25 9.87 -0.22 -5.58
CA PHE A 25 10.24 -1.51 -6.19
C PHE A 25 9.52 -1.73 -7.52
N ALA A 26 8.21 -1.48 -7.55
CA ALA A 26 7.39 -1.67 -8.74
C ALA A 26 7.81 -0.70 -9.87
N ALA A 27 8.09 0.56 -9.55
CA ALA A 27 8.54 1.55 -10.51
C ALA A 27 9.92 1.22 -11.10
N GLN A 28 10.87 0.77 -10.28
CA GLN A 28 12.19 0.33 -10.75
C GLN A 28 12.07 -0.83 -11.75
N ALA A 29 11.22 -1.82 -11.44
CA ALA A 29 10.97 -2.94 -12.34
C ALA A 29 10.28 -2.52 -13.64
N SER A 30 9.28 -1.63 -13.57
CA SER A 30 8.63 -1.06 -14.77
C SER A 30 9.62 -0.33 -15.68
N VAL A 31 10.52 0.47 -15.11
CA VAL A 31 11.61 1.13 -15.87
C VAL A 31 12.52 0.11 -16.53
N GLY A 32 12.90 -0.95 -15.82
CA GLY A 32 13.70 -2.05 -16.35
C GLY A 32 13.01 -2.80 -17.51
N ALA A 33 11.74 -3.12 -17.34
CA ALA A 33 10.91 -3.78 -18.34
C ALA A 33 10.75 -2.91 -19.60
N TRP A 34 10.42 -1.63 -19.45
CA TRP A 34 10.34 -0.70 -20.59
C TRP A 34 11.68 -0.57 -21.33
N LYS A 35 12.80 -0.45 -20.61
CA LYS A 35 14.14 -0.43 -21.21
C LYS A 35 14.37 -1.67 -22.09
N LYS A 36 14.02 -2.87 -21.61
CA LYS A 36 14.13 -4.12 -22.39
C LYS A 36 13.23 -4.10 -23.63
N CYS A 37 11.99 -3.62 -23.51
CA CYS A 37 11.08 -3.50 -24.65
C CYS A 37 11.68 -2.57 -25.73
N TYR A 38 12.12 -1.37 -25.34
CA TYR A 38 12.70 -0.40 -26.25
C TYR A 38 13.97 -0.90 -26.94
N ALA A 39 14.87 -1.53 -26.19
CA ALA A 39 16.11 -2.09 -26.74
C ALA A 39 15.87 -3.19 -27.79
N ASN A 40 14.76 -3.92 -27.67
CA ASN A 40 14.39 -5.00 -28.57
C ASN A 40 13.38 -4.59 -29.66
N GLY A 41 13.07 -3.28 -29.79
CA GLY A 41 12.07 -2.79 -30.76
C GLY A 41 10.65 -3.30 -30.49
N LYS A 42 10.35 -3.74 -29.25
CA LYS A 42 9.02 -4.20 -28.84
C LYS A 42 8.21 -3.04 -28.26
N PRO A 43 6.87 -3.02 -28.42
CA PRO A 43 6.02 -2.04 -27.75
C PRO A 43 6.20 -2.11 -26.22
N ALA A 44 6.35 -0.94 -25.58
CA ALA A 44 6.46 -0.81 -24.14
C ALA A 44 5.07 -0.64 -23.50
N PRO A 45 4.58 -1.61 -22.70
CA PRO A 45 3.23 -1.54 -22.14
C PRO A 45 3.07 -0.40 -21.13
N PHE A 46 2.24 0.61 -21.45
CA PHE A 46 1.94 1.72 -20.53
C PHE A 46 1.26 1.26 -19.23
N ILE A 47 0.52 0.14 -19.28
CA ILE A 47 -0.21 -0.41 -18.12
C ILE A 47 0.70 -0.74 -16.92
N MET A 48 2.02 -0.89 -17.13
CA MET A 48 2.97 -1.06 -16.02
C MET A 48 3.00 0.15 -15.06
N VAL A 49 2.55 1.34 -15.47
CA VAL A 49 2.33 2.47 -14.56
C VAL A 49 1.33 2.12 -13.45
N ALA A 50 0.29 1.36 -13.77
CA ALA A 50 -0.70 0.94 -12.79
C ALA A 50 -0.13 -0.10 -11.80
N PHE A 51 0.83 -0.93 -12.21
CA PHE A 51 1.58 -1.79 -11.28
C PHE A 51 2.42 -0.94 -10.33
N SER A 52 3.12 0.07 -10.85
CA SER A 52 3.91 1.01 -10.05
C SER A 52 3.06 1.80 -9.05
N GLY A 53 1.83 2.15 -9.43
CA GLY A 53 0.91 2.94 -8.61
C GLY A 53 0.08 2.13 -7.61
N ALA A 54 -0.05 0.81 -7.78
CA ALA A 54 -0.90 -0.02 -6.92
C ALA A 54 -0.62 0.15 -5.41
N PRO A 55 0.65 0.22 -4.94
CA PRO A 55 0.96 0.35 -3.51
C PRO A 55 0.65 1.72 -2.89
N LEU A 56 0.16 2.70 -3.66
CA LEU A 56 -0.11 4.06 -3.15
C LEU A 56 -1.40 4.14 -2.34
N THR A 57 -2.33 3.19 -2.51
CA THR A 57 -3.61 3.18 -1.80
C THR A 57 -3.43 3.06 -0.29
N GLN A 58 -2.40 2.35 0.17
CA GLN A 58 -2.06 2.22 1.59
C GLN A 58 -1.78 3.57 2.26
N THR A 59 -1.20 4.55 1.56
CA THR A 59 -1.05 5.93 2.09
C THR A 59 -2.41 6.57 2.35
N ILE A 60 -3.38 6.36 1.47
CA ILE A 60 -4.76 6.85 1.64
C ILE A 60 -5.41 6.13 2.82
N TYR A 61 -5.24 4.81 2.95
CA TYR A 61 -5.78 4.06 4.08
C TYR A 61 -5.18 4.50 5.42
N GLY A 62 -3.87 4.76 5.48
CA GLY A 62 -3.22 5.33 6.65
C GLY A 62 -3.76 6.71 7.04
N PHE A 63 -4.02 7.57 6.04
CA PHE A 63 -4.67 8.86 6.26
C PHE A 63 -6.10 8.73 6.80
N LEU A 64 -6.90 7.81 6.24
CA LEU A 64 -8.25 7.55 6.74
C LEU A 64 -8.23 7.03 8.18
N LEU A 65 -7.34 6.08 8.48
CA LEU A 65 -7.16 5.55 9.83
C LEU A 65 -6.76 6.64 10.84
N MET A 66 -5.85 7.54 10.47
CA MET A 66 -5.49 8.70 11.29
C MET A 66 -6.72 9.55 11.65
N ASN A 67 -7.62 9.79 10.69
CA ASN A 67 -8.84 10.56 10.93
C ASN A 67 -9.85 9.80 11.79
N PHE A 68 -9.95 8.48 11.64
CA PHE A 68 -10.78 7.65 12.52
C PHE A 68 -10.28 7.66 13.96
N ILE A 69 -8.97 7.53 14.18
CA ILE A 69 -8.35 7.65 15.51
C ILE A 69 -8.66 9.03 16.11
N ARG A 70 -8.50 10.10 15.33
CA ARG A 70 -8.80 11.46 15.78
C ARG A 70 -10.26 11.59 16.23
N SER A 71 -11.20 11.05 15.45
CA SER A 71 -12.62 11.09 15.77
C SER A 71 -12.94 10.30 17.03
N ALA A 72 -12.40 9.08 17.16
CA ALA A 72 -12.63 8.21 18.32
C ALA A 72 -12.16 8.86 19.63
N VAL A 73 -10.96 9.45 19.63
CA VAL A 73 -10.43 10.14 20.81
C VAL A 73 -11.26 11.37 21.17
N ALA A 74 -11.72 12.13 20.18
CA ALA A 74 -12.64 13.25 20.42
C ALA A 74 -13.99 12.79 21.01
N SER A 75 -14.39 11.55 20.75
CA SER A 75 -15.58 10.89 21.32
C SER A 75 -15.32 10.16 22.65
N GLY A 76 -14.10 10.25 23.20
CA GLY A 76 -13.76 9.69 24.52
C GLY A 76 -13.18 8.27 24.50
N ALA A 77 -12.74 7.77 23.35
CA ALA A 77 -12.02 6.50 23.28
C ALA A 77 -10.71 6.52 24.09
N ASP A 78 -10.30 5.37 24.62
CA ASP A 78 -9.07 5.22 25.38
C ASP A 78 -7.83 5.63 24.55
N PRO A 79 -7.03 6.62 25.00
CA PRO A 79 -5.82 7.05 24.29
C PRO A 79 -4.79 5.93 24.07
N ALA A 80 -4.72 4.93 24.97
CA ALA A 80 -3.81 3.80 24.79
C ALA A 80 -4.27 2.89 23.65
N LEU A 81 -5.57 2.56 23.59
CA LEU A 81 -6.19 1.85 22.46
C LEU A 81 -5.94 2.60 21.15
N ALA A 82 -6.18 3.92 21.12
CA ALA A 82 -5.94 4.76 19.95
C ALA A 82 -4.47 4.71 19.45
N MET A 83 -3.51 4.74 20.38
CA MET A 83 -2.09 4.62 20.04
C MET A 83 -1.77 3.27 19.42
N PHE A 84 -2.12 2.18 20.09
CA PHE A 84 -1.77 0.83 19.62
C PHE A 84 -2.47 0.47 18.32
N THR A 85 -3.73 0.89 18.13
CA THR A 85 -4.41 0.75 16.84
C THR A 85 -3.62 1.44 15.73
N GLY A 86 -3.18 2.69 15.94
CA GLY A 86 -2.38 3.41 14.94
C GLY A 86 -1.05 2.72 14.60
N ILE A 87 -0.34 2.19 15.60
CA ILE A 87 0.94 1.49 15.41
C ILE A 87 0.73 0.19 14.63
N PHE A 88 -0.13 -0.70 15.11
CA PHE A 88 -0.24 -2.04 14.53
C PHE A 88 -1.00 -2.04 13.21
N ALA A 89 -2.07 -1.25 13.09
CA ALA A 89 -2.79 -1.14 11.84
C ALA A 89 -1.98 -0.38 10.78
N GLY A 90 -1.27 0.70 11.16
CA GLY A 90 -0.33 1.38 10.26
C GLY A 90 0.77 0.46 9.76
N LEU A 91 1.34 -0.39 10.63
CA LEU A 91 2.33 -1.38 10.24
C LEU A 91 1.76 -2.44 9.28
N ALA A 92 0.58 -2.99 9.57
CA ALA A 92 -0.05 -4.00 8.73
C ALA A 92 -0.44 -3.46 7.34
N ILE A 93 -0.99 -2.23 7.29
CA ILE A 93 -1.25 -1.51 6.03
C ILE A 93 0.07 -1.29 5.28
N GLY A 94 1.12 -0.80 5.95
CA GLY A 94 2.42 -0.56 5.32
C GLY A 94 3.07 -1.83 4.77
N LEU A 95 3.04 -2.94 5.52
CA LEU A 95 3.58 -4.23 5.07
C LEU A 95 2.81 -4.79 3.87
N SER A 96 1.48 -4.59 3.81
CA SER A 96 0.68 -4.90 2.63
C SER A 96 1.22 -4.17 1.39
N ALA A 97 1.44 -2.86 1.44
CA ALA A 97 2.02 -2.11 0.30
C ALA A 97 3.42 -2.60 -0.09
N PHE A 98 4.28 -2.90 0.90
CA PHE A 98 5.62 -3.41 0.65
C PHE A 98 5.58 -4.70 -0.19
N PHE A 99 4.77 -5.68 0.22
CA PHE A 99 4.63 -6.95 -0.52
C PHE A 99 3.86 -6.80 -1.82
N GLN A 100 2.87 -5.91 -1.87
CA GLN A 100 2.14 -5.60 -3.09
C GLN A 100 3.08 -5.04 -4.15
N GLY A 101 4.00 -4.15 -3.77
CA GLY A 101 5.02 -3.62 -4.65
C GLY A 101 5.99 -4.67 -5.17
N LYS A 102 6.37 -5.67 -4.35
CA LYS A 102 7.21 -6.78 -4.81
C LYS A 102 6.50 -7.67 -5.85
N VAL A 103 5.21 -7.93 -5.65
CA VAL A 103 4.40 -8.68 -6.64
C VAL A 103 4.17 -7.86 -7.90
N ALA A 104 3.92 -6.56 -7.77
CA ALA A 104 3.80 -5.64 -8.88
C ALA A 104 5.12 -5.54 -9.68
N ALA A 105 6.27 -5.54 -9.01
CA ALA A 105 7.58 -5.56 -9.65
C ALA A 105 7.80 -6.84 -10.48
N ALA A 106 7.49 -8.01 -9.91
CA ALA A 106 7.54 -9.29 -10.65
C ALA A 106 6.56 -9.30 -11.83
N SER A 107 5.38 -8.70 -11.66
CA SER A 107 4.37 -8.56 -12.72
C SER A 107 4.85 -7.66 -13.87
N ALA A 108 5.55 -6.57 -13.56
CA ALA A 108 6.13 -5.68 -14.56
C ALA A 108 7.21 -6.39 -15.39
N ASP A 109 8.12 -7.13 -14.75
CA ASP A 109 9.15 -7.90 -15.46
C ASP A 109 8.51 -8.99 -16.34
N ALA A 110 7.55 -9.75 -15.81
CA ALA A 110 6.83 -10.78 -16.56
C ALA A 110 6.05 -10.19 -17.75
N LEU A 111 5.39 -9.05 -17.58
CA LEU A 111 4.67 -8.38 -18.66
C LEU A 111 5.63 -7.82 -19.72
N GLY A 112 6.76 -7.25 -19.31
CA GLY A 112 7.78 -6.74 -20.23
C GLY A 112 8.37 -7.83 -21.12
N GLU A 113 8.55 -9.04 -20.58
CA GLU A 113 9.10 -10.17 -21.33
C GLU A 113 8.05 -10.85 -22.23
N THR A 114 6.86 -11.11 -21.68
CA THR A 114 5.85 -11.96 -22.33
C THR A 114 4.74 -11.21 -23.06
N GLY A 115 4.47 -9.97 -22.68
CA GLY A 115 3.32 -9.19 -23.16
C GLY A 115 1.96 -9.76 -22.75
N LYS A 116 1.91 -10.71 -21.80
CA LYS A 116 0.70 -11.44 -21.41
C LYS A 116 0.49 -11.41 -19.89
N GLY A 117 -0.72 -11.76 -19.46
CA GLY A 117 -1.01 -12.04 -18.05
C GLY A 117 -1.47 -10.85 -17.21
N THR A 118 -1.66 -9.66 -17.80
CA THR A 118 -2.05 -8.43 -17.09
C THR A 118 -3.21 -8.61 -16.10
N ALA A 119 -4.29 -9.29 -16.50
CA ALA A 119 -5.43 -9.54 -15.62
C ALA A 119 -5.05 -10.40 -14.40
N ASN A 120 -4.31 -11.48 -14.62
CA ASN A 120 -3.85 -12.37 -13.56
C ASN A 120 -2.94 -11.63 -12.57
N PHE A 121 -2.08 -10.74 -13.08
CA PHE A 121 -1.20 -9.91 -12.28
C PHE A 121 -1.99 -8.97 -11.37
N PHE A 122 -3.02 -8.29 -11.89
CA PHE A 122 -3.89 -7.46 -11.06
C PHE A 122 -4.67 -8.26 -10.02
N ILE A 123 -5.11 -9.48 -10.34
CA ILE A 123 -5.79 -10.34 -9.36
C ILE A 123 -4.88 -10.60 -8.16
N VAL A 124 -3.61 -10.99 -8.39
CA VAL A 124 -2.69 -11.28 -7.27
C VAL A 124 -2.23 -10.04 -6.53
N ILE A 125 -2.05 -8.90 -7.22
CA ILE A 125 -1.80 -7.59 -6.59
C ILE A 125 -3.00 -7.19 -5.72
N GLY A 126 -4.22 -7.43 -6.20
CA GLY A 126 -5.47 -7.15 -5.50
C GLY A 126 -5.70 -8.05 -4.29
N ILE A 127 -5.21 -9.29 -4.29
CA ILE A 127 -5.26 -10.15 -3.09
C ILE A 127 -4.49 -9.51 -1.94
N ILE A 128 -3.30 -8.94 -2.19
CA ILE A 128 -2.49 -8.29 -1.15
C ILE A 128 -3.15 -6.98 -0.66
N GLU A 129 -3.87 -6.29 -1.54
CA GLU A 129 -4.67 -5.11 -1.19
C GLU A 129 -5.69 -5.42 -0.08
N THR A 130 -6.33 -6.60 -0.14
CA THR A 130 -7.38 -6.98 0.82
C THR A 130 -6.90 -6.97 2.26
N VAL A 131 -5.61 -7.24 2.50
CA VAL A 131 -5.01 -7.17 3.85
C VAL A 131 -5.08 -5.74 4.40
N ALA A 132 -4.76 -4.73 3.59
CA ALA A 132 -4.83 -3.33 4.01
C ALA A 132 -6.30 -2.89 4.23
N LEU A 133 -7.21 -3.30 3.33
CA LEU A 133 -8.63 -2.99 3.46
C LEU A 133 -9.26 -3.60 4.72
N PHE A 134 -9.01 -4.89 4.98
CA PHE A 134 -9.50 -5.53 6.20
C PHE A 134 -8.89 -4.90 7.45
N THR A 135 -7.60 -4.59 7.43
CA THR A 135 -6.93 -3.89 8.55
C THR A 135 -7.61 -2.55 8.82
N LEU A 136 -7.86 -1.74 7.79
CA LEU A 136 -8.54 -0.45 7.93
C LEU A 136 -9.95 -0.60 8.50
N VAL A 137 -10.77 -1.48 7.91
CA VAL A 137 -12.17 -1.66 8.31
C VAL A 137 -12.28 -2.20 9.73
N PHE A 138 -11.49 -3.21 10.09
CA PHE A 138 -11.53 -3.78 11.45
C PHE A 138 -11.00 -2.81 12.50
N SER A 139 -10.01 -1.97 12.15
CA SER A 139 -9.53 -0.91 13.04
C SER A 139 -10.60 0.17 13.24
N LEU A 140 -11.37 0.52 12.21
CA LEU A 140 -12.50 1.43 12.36
C LEU A 140 -13.54 0.85 13.32
N LEU A 141 -13.92 -0.42 13.17
CA LEU A 141 -14.89 -1.07 14.06
C LEU A 141 -14.39 -1.17 15.51
N LEU A 142 -13.08 -1.31 15.70
CA LEU A 142 -12.45 -1.33 17.03
C LEU A 142 -12.45 0.04 17.72
N LEU A 143 -12.47 1.12 16.94
CA LEU A 143 -12.38 2.51 17.42
C LEU A 143 -13.76 3.17 17.64
N GLN A 144 -14.86 2.47 17.36
CA GLN A 144 -16.23 2.91 17.64
C GLN A 144 -16.59 2.68 19.11
#